data_AF-A0A3L7T3E5-F1
#
_entry.id   AF-A0A3L7T3E5-F1
#
_cell.length_a   1.000
_cell.length_b   1.000
_cell.length_c   1.000
_cell.angle_alpha   90.00
_cell.angle_beta   90.00
_cell.angle_gamma   90.00
#
_symmetry.space_group_name_H-M   'P 1'
#
loop_
_entity.id
_entity.type
_entity.pdbx_description
1 polymer ?
#
loop_
_entity_poly.entity_id
_entity_poly.type
_entity_poly.pdbx_seq_one_letter_code
_entity_poly.pdbx_strand_id
1 'polypeptide(L)'
;MILFTSDLLFGSKILGAAKYAGLRGQGIRSRAALAQHGPIASWYFLDLEAELAEQESAEVLLEAALGHPQLRVVAFAGHLQTDALKAARERLARAGSTHEVHSRGSLNARLSAIIPPLAAPSQVPPPQIGGVL
;
A
#
# COMPACT_ATOMS: atom_id res chain seq x y z
N MET A 1 7.52 2.12 5.05
CA MET A 1 7.72 1.96 3.59
C MET A 1 6.46 1.35 2.97
N ILE A 2 6.21 1.58 1.68
CA ILE A 2 5.09 0.99 0.93
C ILE A 2 5.62 0.05 -0.15
N LEU A 3 4.99 -1.11 -0.31
CA LEU A 3 5.20 -2.02 -1.43
C LEU A 3 4.02 -1.93 -2.40
N PHE A 4 4.25 -2.19 -3.68
CA PHE A 4 3.15 -2.34 -4.64
C PHE A 4 3.48 -3.25 -5.82
N THR A 5 2.45 -3.91 -6.35
CA THR A 5 2.38 -4.39 -7.74
C THR A 5 1.41 -3.46 -8.47
N SER A 6 1.77 -2.99 -9.67
CA SER A 6 0.85 -2.26 -10.55
C SER A 6 1.50 -1.97 -11.91
N ASP A 7 0.69 -1.55 -12.88
CA ASP A 7 1.19 -0.88 -14.08
C ASP A 7 1.88 0.46 -13.75
N LEU A 8 2.57 1.03 -14.74
CA LEU A 8 3.35 2.25 -14.58
C LEU A 8 2.49 3.46 -14.17
N LEU A 9 1.28 3.58 -14.74
CA LEU A 9 0.41 4.74 -14.56
C LEU A 9 -0.14 4.77 -13.14
N PHE A 10 -0.69 3.65 -12.67
CA PHE A 10 -1.27 3.57 -11.34
C PHE A 10 -0.19 3.45 -10.26
N GLY A 11 0.92 2.75 -10.53
CA GLY A 11 2.09 2.72 -9.66
C GLY A 11 2.65 4.12 -9.36
N SER A 12 2.65 5.02 -10.34
CA SER A 12 3.08 6.42 -10.13
C SER A 12 2.20 7.17 -9.13
N LYS A 13 0.90 6.85 -9.05
CA LYS A 13 -0.03 7.45 -8.07
C LYS A 13 0.21 6.94 -6.67
N ILE A 14 0.47 5.63 -6.52
CA ILE A 14 0.85 5.02 -5.24
C ILE A 14 2.16 5.65 -4.74
N LEU A 15 3.15 5.81 -5.62
CA LEU A 15 4.41 6.50 -5.29
C LEU A 15 4.19 7.97 -4.91
N GLY A 16 3.31 8.68 -5.61
CA GLY A 16 2.93 10.05 -5.26
C GLY A 16 2.33 10.16 -3.87
N ALA A 17 1.40 9.26 -3.52
CA ALA A 17 0.80 9.19 -2.19
C ALA A 17 1.83 8.83 -1.10
N ALA A 18 2.73 7.87 -1.39
CA ALA A 18 3.83 7.52 -0.49
C ALA A 18 4.73 8.73 -0.22
N LYS A 19 5.14 9.45 -1.27
CA LYS A 19 5.97 10.66 -1.16
C LYS A 19 5.28 11.76 -0.35
N TYR A 20 3.99 12.01 -0.62
CA TYR A 20 3.19 12.96 0.14
C TYR A 20 3.16 12.62 1.63
N ALA A 21 3.16 11.33 1.97
CA ALA A 21 3.20 10.87 3.35
C ALA A 21 4.60 10.76 3.97
N GLY A 22 5.67 11.17 3.27
CA GLY A 22 7.05 11.07 3.74
C GLY A 22 7.60 9.63 3.72
N LEU A 23 7.00 8.74 2.95
CA LEU A 23 7.35 7.33 2.87
C LEU A 23 8.09 7.00 1.56
N ARG A 24 8.97 6.02 1.63
CA ARG A 24 9.53 5.35 0.45
C ARG A 24 8.51 4.35 -0.10
N GLY A 25 8.43 4.26 -1.43
CA GLY A 25 7.65 3.24 -2.13
C GLY A 25 8.54 2.36 -3.01
N GLN A 26 8.22 1.08 -3.11
CA GLN A 26 8.97 0.08 -3.88
C GLN A 26 8.01 -0.80 -4.69
N GLY A 27 8.23 -0.85 -6.00
CA GLY A 27 7.55 -1.81 -6.87
C GLY A 27 8.16 -3.20 -6.71
N ILE A 28 7.33 -4.23 -6.56
CA ILE A 28 7.76 -5.64 -6.48
C ILE A 28 6.95 -6.48 -7.47
N ARG A 29 7.49 -7.64 -7.85
CA ARG A 29 6.84 -8.57 -8.80
C ARG A 29 6.95 -10.04 -8.41
N SER A 30 7.53 -10.35 -7.26
CA SER A 30 7.77 -11.73 -6.83
C SER A 30 7.71 -11.88 -5.32
N ARG A 31 7.54 -13.13 -4.88
CA ARG A 31 7.50 -13.51 -3.47
C ARG A 31 8.84 -13.28 -2.81
N ALA A 32 9.94 -13.50 -3.52
CA ALA A 32 11.29 -13.23 -3.02
C ALA A 32 11.47 -11.75 -2.66
N ALA A 33 11.03 -10.83 -3.54
CA ALA A 33 11.07 -9.40 -3.27
C ALA A 33 10.13 -9.01 -2.12
N LEU A 34 8.94 -9.62 -2.05
CA LEU A 34 8.02 -9.42 -0.93
C LEU A 34 8.65 -9.87 0.40
N ALA A 35 9.28 -11.04 0.45
CA ALA A 35 9.95 -11.55 1.64
C ALA A 35 11.12 -10.65 2.08
N GLN A 36 11.88 -10.11 1.13
CA GLN A 36 13.00 -9.21 1.39
C GLN A 36 12.55 -7.87 2.01
N HIS A 37 11.44 -7.31 1.52
CA HIS A 37 11.02 -5.95 1.87
C HIS A 37 9.83 -5.87 2.83
N GLY A 38 9.03 -6.93 2.93
CA GLY A 38 7.85 -7.03 3.78
C GLY A 38 8.11 -6.74 5.27
N PRO A 39 9.22 -7.22 5.88
CA PRO A 39 9.56 -6.93 7.27
C PRO A 39 9.64 -5.44 7.64
N ILE A 40 9.95 -4.56 6.69
CA ILE A 40 10.14 -3.12 6.91
C ILE A 40 9.05 -2.26 6.24
N ALA A 41 8.06 -2.89 5.61
CA ALA A 41 6.93 -2.24 4.96
C ALA A 41 5.71 -2.21 5.88
N SER A 42 4.90 -1.17 5.74
CA SER A 42 3.67 -0.96 6.53
C SER A 42 2.41 -1.19 5.69
N TRP A 43 2.51 -0.97 4.38
CA TRP A 43 1.44 -1.26 3.42
C TRP A 43 1.97 -2.04 2.22
N TYR A 44 1.10 -2.86 1.66
CA TYR A 44 1.28 -3.51 0.37
C TYR A 44 0.04 -3.32 -0.50
N PHE A 45 0.20 -2.63 -1.63
CA PHE A 45 -0.85 -2.45 -2.63
C PHE A 45 -0.72 -3.52 -3.71
N LEU A 46 -1.60 -4.50 -3.69
CA LEU A 46 -1.57 -5.64 -4.60
C LEU A 46 -2.57 -5.41 -5.74
N ASP A 47 -2.07 -5.12 -6.94
CA ASP A 47 -2.86 -5.18 -8.16
C ASP A 47 -3.08 -6.65 -8.55
N LEU A 48 -4.34 -7.08 -8.59
CA LEU A 48 -4.73 -8.44 -8.97
C LEU A 48 -4.56 -8.70 -10.47
N GLU A 49 -4.32 -7.66 -11.27
CA GLU A 49 -4.12 -7.73 -12.73
C GLU A 49 -2.66 -7.46 -13.13
N ALA A 50 -1.74 -7.26 -12.17
CA ALA A 50 -0.36 -6.94 -12.51
C ALA A 50 0.33 -8.10 -13.23
N GLU A 51 1.20 -7.74 -14.19
CA GLU A 51 2.20 -8.65 -14.73
C GLU A 51 3.28 -8.92 -13.68
N LEU A 52 3.40 -10.19 -13.28
CA LEU A 52 4.34 -10.64 -12.25
C LEU A 52 5.50 -11.44 -12.85
N ALA A 53 6.47 -11.78 -12.01
CA ALA A 53 7.55 -12.68 -12.41
C ALA A 53 7.00 -14.08 -12.75
N GLU A 54 7.82 -14.89 -13.44
CA GLU A 54 7.45 -16.25 -13.81
C GLU A 54 7.05 -17.08 -12.57
N GLN A 55 5.97 -17.86 -12.70
CA GLN A 55 5.38 -18.69 -11.62
C GLN A 55 4.77 -17.90 -10.44
N GLU A 56 4.71 -16.57 -10.51
CA GLU A 56 4.03 -15.75 -9.52
C GLU A 56 2.60 -15.44 -9.95
N SER A 57 1.70 -15.37 -8.99
CA SER A 57 0.31 -14.94 -9.19
C SER A 57 -0.09 -13.96 -8.10
N ALA A 58 -1.12 -13.15 -8.37
CA ALA A 58 -1.63 -12.23 -7.37
C ALA A 58 -2.14 -12.98 -6.12
N GLU A 59 -2.74 -14.16 -6.30
CA GLU A 59 -3.15 -15.04 -5.21
C GLU A 59 -1.95 -15.50 -4.37
N VAL A 60 -0.88 -15.96 -5.03
CA VAL A 60 0.36 -16.35 -4.38
C VAL A 60 0.98 -15.20 -3.55
N LEU A 61 1.02 -13.99 -4.11
CA LEU A 61 1.57 -12.83 -3.41
C LEU A 61 0.67 -12.36 -2.27
N LEU A 62 -0.65 -12.48 -2.42
CA LEU A 62 -1.61 -12.21 -1.35
C LEU A 62 -1.34 -13.12 -0.15
N GLU A 63 -1.22 -14.42 -0.39
CA GLU A 63 -0.94 -15.42 0.65
C GLU A 63 0.36 -15.15 1.38
N ALA A 64 1.42 -14.88 0.61
CA ALA A 64 2.72 -14.55 1.18
C ALA A 64 2.67 -13.26 2.01
N ALA A 65 1.92 -12.24 1.56
CA ALA A 65 1.78 -10.98 2.29
C ALA A 65 1.07 -11.16 3.63
N LEU A 66 0.10 -12.08 3.71
CA LEU A 66 -0.61 -12.41 4.95
C LEU A 66 0.29 -13.07 6.01
N GLY A 67 1.45 -13.60 5.61
CA GLY A 67 2.48 -14.08 6.54
C GLY A 67 3.25 -12.97 7.28
N HIS A 68 3.03 -11.69 6.93
CA HIS A 68 3.71 -10.54 7.54
C HIS A 68 2.71 -9.75 8.42
N PRO A 69 2.72 -9.92 9.75
CA PRO A 69 1.68 -9.37 10.62
C PRO A 69 1.61 -7.84 10.66
N GLN A 70 2.72 -7.15 10.36
CA GLN A 70 2.78 -5.69 10.28
C GLN A 70 2.28 -5.11 8.95
N LEU A 71 2.13 -5.94 7.91
CA LEU A 71 1.73 -5.48 6.59
C LEU A 71 0.20 -5.34 6.49
N ARG A 72 -0.25 -4.12 6.21
CA ARG A 72 -1.62 -3.89 5.77
C ARG A 72 -1.72 -4.08 4.27
N VAL A 73 -2.59 -4.98 3.84
CA VAL A 73 -2.76 -5.33 2.42
C VAL A 73 -3.95 -4.57 1.86
N VAL A 74 -3.74 -3.90 0.74
CA VAL A 74 -4.78 -3.23 -0.04
C VAL A 74 -4.80 -3.88 -1.42
N ALA A 75 -5.71 -4.82 -1.63
CA ALA A 75 -5.85 -5.49 -2.92
C ALA A 75 -6.76 -4.68 -3.85
N PHE A 76 -6.42 -4.60 -5.14
CA PHE A 76 -7.24 -3.86 -6.10
C PHE A 76 -7.18 -4.43 -7.51
N ALA A 77 -8.18 -4.08 -8.31
CA ALA A 77 -8.29 -4.46 -9.72
C ALA A 77 -9.21 -3.47 -10.45
N GLY A 78 -9.29 -3.55 -11.78
CA GLY A 78 -10.33 -2.91 -12.58
C GLY A 78 -11.74 -3.29 -12.10
N HIS A 79 -12.73 -2.42 -12.30
CA HIS A 79 -14.08 -2.64 -11.77
C HIS A 79 -14.81 -3.85 -12.39
N LEU A 80 -14.35 -4.35 -13.54
CA LEU A 80 -14.91 -5.52 -14.20
C LEU A 80 -14.40 -6.83 -13.61
N GLN A 81 -13.34 -6.80 -12.80
CA GLN A 81 -12.76 -7.97 -12.16
C GLN A 81 -13.52 -8.36 -10.88
N THR A 82 -14.84 -8.48 -10.97
CA THR A 82 -15.72 -8.69 -9.79
C THR A 82 -15.37 -9.97 -9.03
N ASP A 83 -15.04 -11.04 -9.75
CA ASP A 83 -14.71 -12.34 -9.14
C ASP A 83 -13.37 -12.30 -8.42
N ALA A 84 -12.33 -11.70 -9.03
CA ALA A 84 -11.04 -11.52 -8.39
C ALA A 84 -11.16 -10.63 -7.13
N LEU A 85 -11.92 -9.53 -7.21
CA LEU A 85 -12.20 -8.66 -6.08
C LEU A 85 -13.01 -9.36 -4.98
N LYS A 86 -13.92 -10.27 -5.35
CA LYS A 86 -14.69 -11.07 -4.39
C LYS A 86 -13.79 -12.08 -3.68
N ALA A 87 -13.00 -12.84 -4.43
CA ALA A 87 -12.06 -13.82 -3.88
C ALA A 87 -11.04 -13.17 -2.94
N ALA A 88 -10.44 -12.05 -3.34
CA ALA A 88 -9.51 -11.31 -2.49
C ALA A 88 -10.17 -10.83 -1.19
N ARG A 89 -11.43 -10.39 -1.25
CA ARG A 89 -12.18 -9.91 -0.07
C ARG A 89 -12.50 -11.03 0.90
N GLU A 90 -12.97 -12.17 0.40
CA GLU A 90 -13.22 -13.35 1.22
C GLU A 90 -11.95 -13.83 1.92
N ARG A 91 -10.82 -13.77 1.22
CA ARG A 91 -9.52 -14.15 1.77
C ARG A 91 -9.04 -13.18 2.85
N LEU A 92 -9.06 -11.88 2.56
CA LEU A 92 -8.62 -10.85 3.50
C LEU A 92 -9.52 -10.76 4.73
N ALA A 93 -10.83 -10.99 4.59
CA ALA A 93 -11.76 -11.03 5.71
C ALA A 93 -11.40 -12.11 6.75
N ARG A 94 -10.80 -13.22 6.33
CA ARG A 94 -10.31 -14.29 7.23
C ARG A 94 -9.01 -13.91 7.95
N ALA A 95 -8.22 -13.01 7.36
CA ALA A 95 -6.93 -12.60 7.89
C ALA A 95 -7.04 -11.46 8.92
N GLY A 96 -8.04 -10.58 8.79
CA GLY A 96 -8.31 -9.52 9.75
C GLY A 96 -8.93 -8.27 9.14
N SER A 97 -9.38 -7.34 10.00
CA SER A 97 -10.09 -6.12 9.59
C SER A 97 -9.19 -4.99 9.09
N THR A 98 -7.87 -5.16 9.15
CA THR A 98 -6.88 -4.13 8.75
C THR A 98 -6.58 -4.10 7.25
N HIS A 99 -7.11 -5.05 6.49
CA HIS A 99 -6.90 -5.20 5.05
C HIS A 99 -8.11 -4.66 4.27
N GLU A 100 -7.86 -4.10 3.09
CA GLU A 100 -8.92 -3.50 2.28
C GLU A 100 -8.91 -4.04 0.83
N VAL A 101 -10.08 -4.02 0.18
CA VAL A 101 -10.23 -4.40 -1.23
C VAL A 101 -11.01 -3.35 -2.01
N HIS A 102 -10.43 -2.86 -3.10
CA HIS A 102 -10.96 -1.75 -3.87
C HIS A 102 -11.00 -2.02 -5.38
N SER A 103 -11.93 -1.39 -6.08
CA SER A 103 -11.71 -1.14 -7.51
C SER A 103 -10.60 -0.09 -7.67
N ARG A 104 -9.89 -0.09 -8.81
CA ARG A 104 -8.83 0.88 -9.11
C ARG A 104 -9.34 2.33 -9.00
N GLY A 105 -10.56 2.60 -9.44
CA GLY A 105 -11.22 3.91 -9.30
C GLY A 105 -11.48 4.31 -7.85
N SER A 106 -12.00 3.38 -7.02
CA SER A 106 -12.21 3.62 -5.58
C SER A 106 -10.89 3.85 -4.84
N LEU A 107 -9.86 3.04 -5.15
CA LEU A 107 -8.55 3.16 -4.54
C LEU A 107 -7.94 4.54 -4.85
N ASN A 108 -8.00 4.97 -6.11
CA ASN A 108 -7.51 6.29 -6.53
C ASN A 108 -8.08 7.44 -5.68
N ALA A 109 -9.39 7.39 -5.39
CA ALA A 109 -10.05 8.40 -4.57
C ALA A 109 -9.69 8.32 -3.08
N ARG A 110 -9.26 7.15 -2.59
CA ARG A 110 -8.96 6.90 -1.17
C ARG A 110 -7.47 6.88 -0.81
N LEU A 111 -6.54 6.93 -1.77
CA LEU A 111 -5.10 6.80 -1.52
C LEU A 111 -4.59 7.73 -0.40
N SER A 112 -4.98 9.00 -0.39
CA SER A 112 -4.56 9.98 0.63
C SER A 112 -5.16 9.72 2.02
N ALA A 113 -6.29 9.03 2.10
CA ALA A 113 -6.91 8.64 3.35
C ALA A 113 -6.31 7.34 3.90
N ILE A 114 -5.94 6.40 3.02
CA ILE A 114 -5.31 5.12 3.37
C ILE A 114 -3.86 5.33 3.82
N ILE A 115 -3.14 6.23 3.15
CA ILE A 115 -1.78 6.62 3.47
C ILE A 115 -1.81 8.07 3.96
N PRO A 116 -2.22 8.32 5.21
CA PRO A 116 -2.24 9.67 5.74
C PRO A 116 -0.80 10.19 5.87
N PRO A 117 -0.58 11.51 5.73
CA PRO A 117 0.71 12.08 5.99
C PRO A 117 1.13 11.84 7.43
N LEU A 118 2.38 11.41 7.62
CA LEU A 118 2.99 11.43 8.95
C LEU A 118 2.94 12.88 9.41
N ALA A 119 2.20 13.15 10.49
CA ALA A 119 2.11 14.49 11.05
C ALA A 119 3.54 15.03 11.18
N ALA A 120 3.80 16.20 10.57
CA ALA A 120 5.08 16.84 10.72
C ALA A 120 5.37 16.98 12.22
N PRO A 121 6.60 16.69 12.70
CA PRO A 121 6.94 17.02 14.06
C PRO A 121 6.59 18.49 14.26
N SER A 122 5.73 18.76 15.24
CA SER A 122 5.23 20.10 15.53
C SER A 122 6.44 21.04 15.54
N GLN A 123 6.46 22.00 14.61
CA GLN A 123 7.49 23.02 14.63
C GLN A 123 7.38 23.70 15.99
N VAL A 124 8.35 23.45 16.87
CA VAL A 124 8.46 24.16 18.13
C VAL A 124 8.54 25.64 17.74
N PRO A 125 7.62 26.50 18.20
CA PRO A 125 7.65 27.91 17.84
C PRO A 125 9.01 28.47 18.26
N PRO A 126 9.62 29.35 17.45
CA PRO A 126 10.89 29.97 17.80
C PRO A 126 10.77 30.66 19.15
N PRO A 127 11.81 30.63 20.01
CA PRO A 127 11.76 31.31 21.30
C PRO A 127 11.42 32.78 21.04
N GLN A 128 10.35 33.26 21.68
CA GLN A 128 10.05 34.69 21.73
C GLN A 128 11.23 35.34 22.44
N ILE A 129 12.11 35.98 21.68
CA ILE A 129 13.12 36.85 22.26
C ILE A 129 12.34 37.99 22.90
N GLY A 130 12.18 37.90 24.22
CA GLY A 130 11.60 38.94 25.03
C GLY A 130 12.42 40.20 24.83
N GLY A 131 11.83 41.17 24.12
CA GLY A 131 12.29 42.55 24.12
C GLY A 131 12.10 43.08 25.54
N VAL A 132 13.20 43.07 26.29
CA VAL A 132 13.31 43.80 27.56
C VAL A 132 13.94 45.15 27.22
N LEU A 133 13.10 46.18 27.34
CA LEU A 133 13.37 47.61 27.52
C LEU A 133 13.96 48.39 26.33
#